data_AF-A0A9N9J735-F1
#
_entry.id   AF-A0A9N9J735-F1
#
_cell.length_a   1.000
_cell.length_b   1.000
_cell.length_c   1.000
_cell.angle_alpha   90.00
_cell.angle_beta   90.00
_cell.angle_gamma   90.00
#
_symmetry.space_group_name_H-M   'P 1'
#
loop_
_entity.id
_entity.type
_entity.pdbx_description
1 polymer ?
#
loop_
_entity_poly.entity_id
_entity_poly.type
_entity_poly.pdbx_seq_one_letter_code
_entity_poly.pdbx_strand_id
1 'polypeptide(L)'
;MGKDYYKILGVDKNADEEELKKAYRKHQGSADKEAAEKKFKEISEAYEVLSDKNKRQIYDAYGEEGLKGAPPPDAGGAFPGGFQ
;
A
#
# COMPACT_ATOMS: atom_id res chain seq x y z
N MET A 1 -10.02 -14.50 1.82
CA MET A 1 -9.32 -14.09 0.59
C MET A 1 -8.43 -12.93 0.98
N GLY A 2 -7.11 -13.11 0.97
CA GLY A 2 -6.17 -12.03 1.32
C GLY A 2 -6.26 -10.88 0.31
N LYS A 3 -6.00 -9.65 0.77
CA LYS A 3 -5.86 -8.50 -0.12
C LYS A 3 -4.62 -8.68 -0.98
N ASP A 4 -4.77 -8.61 -2.31
CA ASP A 4 -3.66 -8.55 -3.26
C ASP A 4 -3.29 -7.08 -3.50
N TYR A 5 -2.28 -6.56 -2.79
CA TYR A 5 -1.87 -5.15 -2.89
C TYR A 5 -1.41 -4.79 -4.31
N TYR A 6 -0.79 -5.72 -5.03
CA TYR A 6 -0.41 -5.54 -6.44
C TYR A 6 -1.65 -5.34 -7.33
N LYS A 7 -2.70 -6.15 -7.13
CA LYS A 7 -3.96 -5.99 -7.88
C LYS A 7 -4.73 -4.73 -7.50
N ILE A 8 -4.65 -4.33 -6.22
CA ILE A 8 -5.27 -3.10 -5.73
C ILE A 8 -4.63 -1.87 -6.38
N LEU A 9 -3.30 -1.85 -6.52
CA LEU A 9 -2.58 -0.81 -7.27
C LEU A 9 -2.68 -0.98 -8.79
N GLY A 10 -3.14 -2.14 -9.28
CA GLY A 10 -3.18 -2.44 -10.71
C GLY A 10 -1.80 -2.58 -11.34
N VAL A 11 -0.82 -3.07 -10.58
CA VAL A 11 0.55 -3.32 -11.02
C VAL A 11 0.87 -4.82 -11.00
N ASP A 12 1.94 -5.21 -11.70
CA ASP A 12 2.44 -6.58 -11.63
C ASP A 12 3.15 -6.86 -10.28
N LYS A 13 3.21 -8.13 -9.87
CA LYS A 13 3.98 -8.55 -8.68
C LYS A 13 5.47 -8.24 -8.80
N ASN A 14 5.97 -8.14 -10.02
CA ASN A 14 7.35 -7.76 -10.32
C ASN A 14 7.53 -6.24 -10.46
N ALA A 15 6.50 -5.44 -10.20
CA ALA A 15 6.58 -4.00 -10.34
C ALA A 15 7.68 -3.40 -9.46
N ASP A 16 8.39 -2.45 -10.05
CA ASP A 16 9.42 -1.66 -9.38
C ASP A 16 8.81 -0.46 -8.63
N GLU A 17 9.64 0.20 -7.83
CA GLU A 17 9.21 1.35 -7.02
C GLU A 17 8.67 2.51 -7.87
N GLU A 18 9.16 2.70 -9.10
CA GLU A 18 8.66 3.76 -9.98
C GLU A 18 7.25 3.44 -10.50
N GLU A 19 7.00 2.19 -10.87
CA GLU A 19 5.67 1.71 -11.27
C GLU A 19 4.65 1.84 -10.13
N LEU A 20 5.02 1.44 -8.91
CA LEU A 20 4.19 1.60 -7.72
C LEU A 20 3.81 3.06 -7.47
N LYS A 21 4.79 3.96 -7.55
CA LYS A 21 4.58 5.40 -7.37
C LYS A 21 3.73 6.01 -8.46
N LYS A 22 3.89 5.56 -9.72
CA LYS A 22 3.11 6.01 -10.87
C LYS A 22 1.66 5.57 -10.76
N ALA A 23 1.42 4.31 -10.37
CA ALA A 23 0.08 3.77 -10.13
C ALA A 23 -0.64 4.55 -9.01
N TYR A 24 0.03 4.74 -7.87
CA TYR A 24 -0.51 5.50 -6.75
C TYR A 24 -0.89 6.94 -7.13
N ARG A 25 -0.02 7.66 -7.86
CA ARG A 25 -0.32 9.02 -8.35
C ARG A 25 -1.50 9.07 -9.31
N LYS A 26 -1.64 8.08 -10.20
CA LYS A 26 -2.77 7.99 -11.13
C LYS A 26 -4.10 7.86 -10.39
N HIS A 27 -4.11 7.13 -9.27
CA HIS A 27 -5.29 6.98 -8.42
C HIS A 27 -5.61 8.24 -7.62
N GLN A 28 -4.62 8.97 -7.09
CA GLN A 28 -4.87 10.26 -6.42
C GLN A 28 -5.40 11.35 -7.36
N GLY A 29 -5.02 11.31 -8.64
CA GLY A 29 -5.43 12.30 -9.65
C GLY A 29 -6.79 12.05 -10.31
N SER A 30 -7.50 10.98 -9.95
CA SER A 30 -8.79 10.62 -10.55
C SER A 30 -9.94 11.29 -9.79
N ALA A 31 -10.80 12.04 -10.51
CA ALA A 31 -11.81 12.94 -9.94
C ALA A 31 -13.06 12.25 -9.32
N ASP A 32 -13.12 10.92 -9.33
CA ASP A 32 -14.26 10.15 -8.82
C ASP A 32 -14.21 9.98 -7.30
N LYS A 33 -14.81 10.90 -6.54
CA LYS A 33 -14.69 10.96 -5.07
C LYS A 33 -15.51 9.93 -4.28
N GLU A 34 -16.69 9.53 -4.75
CA GLU A 34 -17.64 8.72 -3.95
C GLU A 34 -17.30 7.22 -3.89
N ALA A 35 -16.87 6.63 -5.00
CA ALA A 35 -16.39 5.23 -5.01
C ALA A 35 -14.90 5.11 -4.66
N ALA A 36 -14.19 6.24 -4.58
CA ALA A 36 -12.77 6.27 -4.28
C ALA A 36 -12.47 6.08 -2.82
N GLU A 37 -13.29 6.52 -1.85
CA GLU A 37 -12.83 6.58 -0.45
C GLU A 37 -12.40 5.20 0.09
N LYS A 38 -13.21 4.16 -0.12
CA LYS A 38 -12.86 2.80 0.30
C LYS A 38 -11.66 2.25 -0.49
N LYS A 39 -11.64 2.48 -1.80
CA LYS A 39 -10.53 2.05 -2.69
C LYS A 39 -9.24 2.80 -2.37
N PHE A 40 -9.32 4.05 -1.95
CA PHE A 40 -8.20 4.93 -1.66
C PHE A 40 -7.47 4.49 -0.40
N LYS A 41 -8.23 4.05 0.62
CA LYS A 41 -7.64 3.42 1.80
C LYS A 41 -6.85 2.17 1.41
N GLU A 42 -7.45 1.29 0.61
CA GLU A 42 -6.78 0.08 0.12
C GLU A 42 -5.56 0.37 -0.76
N ILE A 43 -5.65 1.37 -1.65
CA ILE A 43 -4.55 1.81 -2.53
C ILE A 43 -3.41 2.44 -1.74
N SER A 44 -3.72 3.24 -0.72
CA SER A 44 -2.73 3.84 0.16
C SER A 44 -2.00 2.79 0.98
N GLU A 45 -2.74 1.85 1.58
CA GLU A 45 -2.20 0.69 2.29
C GLU A 45 -1.30 -0.16 1.38
N ALA A 46 -1.77 -0.46 0.16
CA ALA A 46 -1.01 -1.21 -0.83
C ALA A 46 0.30 -0.52 -1.22
N TYR A 47 0.26 0.79 -1.51
CA TYR A 47 1.45 1.56 -1.87
C TYR A 47 2.43 1.62 -0.71
N GLU A 48 1.94 1.85 0.51
CA GLU A 48 2.74 1.92 1.72
C GLU A 48 3.53 0.63 1.99
N VAL A 49 2.87 -0.52 1.81
CA VAL A 49 3.49 -1.83 1.99
C VAL A 49 4.47 -2.15 0.86
N LEU A 50 4.07 -1.91 -0.38
CA LEU A 50 4.87 -2.32 -1.54
C LEU A 50 6.05 -1.38 -1.82
N SER A 51 5.97 -0.11 -1.39
CA SER A 51 7.07 0.86 -1.52
C SER A 51 8.16 0.68 -0.46
N ASP A 52 7.85 0.11 0.70
CA ASP A 52 8.83 -0.21 1.73
C ASP A 52 9.35 -1.65 1.53
N LYS A 53 10.63 -1.79 1.23
CA LYS A 53 11.25 -3.10 0.99
C LYS A 53 11.06 -4.08 2.15
N ASN A 54 11.11 -3.60 3.40
CA ASN A 54 10.91 -4.45 4.58
C ASN A 54 9.46 -4.90 4.70
N LYS A 55 8.50 -3.97 4.51
CA LYS A 55 7.07 -4.32 4.54
C LYS A 55 6.68 -5.22 3.37
N ARG A 56 7.20 -4.97 2.17
CA ARG A 56 7.02 -5.83 0.99
C ARG A 56 7.54 -7.22 1.25
N GLN A 57 8.73 -7.37 1.84
CA GLN A 57 9.26 -8.68 2.21
C GLN A 57 8.36 -9.42 3.21
N ILE A 58 7.86 -8.72 4.24
CA ILE A 58 6.94 -9.31 5.23
C ILE A 58 5.63 -9.70 4.55
N TYR A 59 5.09 -8.86 3.69
CA TYR A 59 3.87 -9.13 2.93
C TYR A 59 4.02 -10.29 1.96
N ASP A 60 5.13 -10.35 1.22
CA ASP A 60 5.39 -11.43 0.28
C ASP A 60 5.62 -12.77 1.02
N ALA A 61 6.12 -12.73 2.26
CA ALA A 61 6.39 -13.93 3.08
C ALA A 61 5.17 -14.40 3.91
N TYR A 62 4.39 -13.47 4.48
CA TYR A 62 3.33 -13.75 5.46
C TYR A 62 1.96 -13.17 5.07
N GLY A 63 1.88 -12.45 3.96
CA GLY A 63 0.66 -11.74 3.53
C GLY A 63 0.29 -10.57 4.43
N GLU A 64 -0.98 -10.15 4.34
CA GLU A 64 -1.61 -9.15 5.22
C GLU A 64 -1.39 -9.46 6.72
N GLU A 65 -1.37 -10.73 7.10
CA GLU A 65 -1.29 -11.13 8.50
C GLU A 65 0.05 -10.75 9.14
N GLY A 66 1.14 -10.76 8.36
CA GLY A 66 2.44 -10.26 8.81
C GLY A 66 2.48 -8.75 9.06
N LEU A 67 1.53 -8.00 8.48
CA LEU A 67 1.43 -6.55 8.61
C LEU A 67 0.42 -6.11 9.67
N LYS A 68 -0.47 -7.00 10.15
CA LYS A 68 -1.45 -6.69 11.21
C LYS A 68 -0.84 -6.29 12.56
N GLY A 69 0.47 -6.49 12.74
CA GLY A 69 1.23 -5.95 13.87
C GLY A 69 1.63 -4.47 13.73
N ALA A 70 1.45 -3.87 12.55
CA ALA A 70 1.69 -2.46 12.29
C ALA A 70 0.39 -1.65 12.47
N PRO A 71 0.43 -0.47 13.12
CA PRO A 71 -0.76 0.34 13.33
C PRO A 71 -1.40 0.75 11.99
N PRO A 72 -2.74 0.74 11.89
CA PRO A 72 -3.44 1.12 10.66
C PRO A 72 -3.22 2.60 10.32
N PRO A 73 -3.24 2.96 9.02
CA PRO A 73 -2.95 4.32 8.54
C PRO A 73 -3.99 5.38 8.97
N ASP A 74 -5.14 4.98 9.53
CA ASP A 74 -6.19 5.89 10.02
C ASP A 74 -5.92 6.41 11.45
N ALA A 75 -4.87 5.91 12.13
CA ALA A 75 -4.49 6.35 13.46
C ALA A 75 -3.35 7.38 13.42
N GLY A 76 -3.55 8.51 12.71
CA GLY A 76 -2.87 9.80 12.95
C GLY A 76 -1.38 9.78 13.30
N GLY A 77 -0.58 8.89 12.71
CA GLY A 77 0.76 8.62 13.19
C GLY A 77 1.69 8.36 12.04
N ALA A 78 2.60 9.31 11.82
CA ALA A 78 3.84 9.05 11.12
C ALA A 78 4.38 7.68 11.51
N PHE A 79 4.77 6.89 10.51
CA PHE A 79 5.78 5.86 10.70
C PHE A 79 6.88 6.40 11.63
N PRO A 80 7.20 5.75 12.76
CA PRO A 80 8.46 5.99 13.44
C PRO A 80 9.55 5.27 12.62
N GLY A 81 9.80 5.78 11.41
CA GLY A 81 10.84 5.32 10.48
C GLY A 81 12.02 6.27 10.49
N GLY A 82 12.60 6.46 11.68
CA GLY A 82 13.86 7.16 11.89
C GLY A 82 14.66 6.39 12.93
N PHE A 83 15.08 5.16 12.59
CA PHE A 83 16.06 4.45 13.38
C PHE A 83 17.44 5.00 13.01
N GLN A 84 18.11 5.60 14.00
CA GLN A 84 19.46 6.17 13.94
C GLN A 84 20.53 5.07 13.96
#